data_AF-A0A2V9H276-F1
#
_entry.id   AF-A0A2V9H276-F1
#
_cell.length_a   1.000
_cell.length_b   1.000
_cell.length_c   1.000
_cell.angle_alpha   90.00
_cell.angle_beta   90.00
_cell.angle_gamma   90.00
#
_symmetry.space_group_name_H-M   'P 1'
#
loop_
_entity.id
_entity.type
_entity.pdbx_description
1 polymer ?
#
loop_
_entity_poly.entity_id
_entity_poly.type
_entity_poly.pdbx_seq_one_letter_code
_entity_poly.pdbx_strand_id
1 'polypeptide(L)'
;PYLERLNVNAIEQPLRRGDFQGCLRLRRRTSIPIMLDESVFTRQDAMEAIRANACDLISIYPGKNGGILRSLEIAEMAATAGLQCTIGSNLEMD
;
A
#
# COMPACT_ATOMS: atom_id res chain seq x y z
N PRO A 1 19.58 -4.67 3.60
CA PRO A 1 20.98 -4.25 3.39
C PRO A 1 21.38 -3.99 1.94
N TYR A 2 21.22 -4.94 1.00
CA TYR A 2 21.67 -4.72 -0.38
C TYR A 2 20.81 -3.66 -1.10
N LEU A 3 19.49 -3.82 -1.08
CA LEU A 3 18.55 -2.87 -1.72
C LEU A 3 18.60 -1.48 -1.08
N GLU A 4 18.91 -1.39 0.22
CA GLU A 4 19.02 -0.11 0.94
C GLU A 4 20.13 0.78 0.36
N ARG A 5 21.19 0.18 -0.22
CA ARG A 5 22.26 0.93 -0.87
C ARG A 5 21.88 1.48 -2.24
N LEU A 6 20.76 1.03 -2.81
CA LEU A 6 20.29 1.47 -4.11
C LEU A 6 19.38 2.72 -4.00
N ASN A 7 19.08 3.19 -2.79
CA ASN A 7 18.20 4.34 -2.54
C ASN A 7 16.86 4.25 -3.28
N VAL A 8 16.28 3.05 -3.33
CA VAL A 8 14.94 2.85 -3.91
C VAL A 8 13.88 3.59 -3.09
N ASN A 9 12.87 4.14 -3.75
CA ASN A 9 11.83 4.94 -3.11
C ASN A 9 10.88 4.10 -2.23
N ALA A 10 10.58 2.87 -2.65
CA ALA A 10 9.75 1.93 -1.90
C ALA A 10 9.97 0.50 -2.40
N ILE A 11 9.53 -0.48 -1.62
CA ILE A 11 9.29 -1.86 -2.08
C ILE A 11 7.79 -2.08 -2.16
N GLU A 12 7.32 -2.41 -3.35
CA GLU A 12 5.91 -2.70 -3.63
C GLU A 12 5.59 -4.18 -3.38
N GLN A 13 4.52 -4.41 -2.62
CA GLN A 13 3.95 -5.73 -2.29
C GLN A 13 5.00 -6.85 -2.10
N PRO A 14 5.89 -6.73 -1.10
CA PRO A 14 6.98 -7.70 -0.91
C PRO A 14 6.51 -9.10 -0.51
N LEU A 15 5.30 -9.23 0.03
CA LEU A 15 4.74 -10.47 0.55
C LEU A 15 3.39 -10.78 -0.09
N ARG A 16 2.85 -11.98 0.19
CA ARG A 16 1.55 -12.39 -0.33
C ARG A 16 0.44 -11.44 0.14
N ARG A 17 -0.57 -11.27 -0.72
CA ARG A 17 -1.81 -10.53 -0.41
C ARG A 17 -2.35 -10.93 0.97
N GLY A 18 -2.58 -9.92 1.81
CA GLY A 18 -3.19 -10.09 3.14
C GLY A 18 -2.21 -10.49 4.26
N ASP A 19 -0.93 -10.73 3.99
CA ASP A 19 0.07 -10.97 5.06
C ASP A 19 0.52 -9.66 5.74
N PHE A 20 -0.43 -8.93 6.33
CA PHE A 20 -0.18 -7.65 6.99
C PHE A 20 0.81 -7.77 8.15
N GLN A 21 0.77 -8.88 8.89
CA GLN A 21 1.71 -9.13 9.99
C GLN A 21 3.12 -9.40 9.47
N GLY A 22 3.27 -10.11 8.36
CA GLY A 22 4.53 -10.23 7.65
C GLY A 22 5.07 -8.88 7.20
N CYS A 23 4.22 -8.03 6.62
CA CYS A 23 4.62 -6.71 6.17
C CYS A 23 5.05 -5.83 7.34
N LEU A 24 4.36 -5.87 8.48
CA LEU A 24 4.80 -5.20 9.71
C LEU A 24 6.19 -5.68 10.17
N ARG A 25 6.40 -7.01 10.20
CA ARG A 25 7.71 -7.58 10.58
C ARG A 25 8.82 -7.13 9.63
N LEU A 26 8.54 -7.08 8.33
CA LEU A 26 9.49 -6.62 7.32
C LEU A 26 9.78 -5.12 7.46
N ARG A 27 8.73 -4.29 7.56
CA ARG A 27 8.83 -2.84 7.74
C ARG A 27 9.68 -2.45 8.94
N ARG A 28 9.59 -3.20 10.04
CA ARG A 28 10.44 -2.99 11.24
C ARG A 28 11.92 -3.36 11.05
N ARG A 29 12.29 -4.03 9.95
CA ARG A 29 13.63 -4.57 9.68
C ARG A 29 14.36 -3.88 8.54
N THR A 30 13.74 -2.90 7.89
CA THR A 30 14.35 -2.15 6.79
C THR A 30 14.01 -0.67 6.91
N SER A 31 14.87 0.18 6.37
CA SER A 31 14.58 1.61 6.21
C SER A 31 13.85 1.93 4.91
N ILE A 32 13.68 0.96 4.00
CA ILE A 32 12.96 1.18 2.74
C ILE A 32 11.45 1.19 3.01
N PRO A 33 10.71 2.21 2.56
CA PRO A 33 9.25 2.26 2.70
C PRO A 33 8.55 1.06 2.05
N ILE A 34 7.52 0.53 2.71
CA ILE A 34 6.72 -0.58 2.19
C ILE A 34 5.41 -0.03 1.60
N MET A 35 5.15 -0.36 0.33
CA MET A 35 3.90 -0.05 -0.36
C MET A 35 3.03 -1.31 -0.52
N LEU A 36 1.73 -1.18 -0.28
CA LEU A 36 0.77 -2.26 -0.56
C LEU A 36 -0.06 -1.94 -1.79
N ASP A 37 -0.03 -2.86 -2.76
CA ASP A 37 -0.86 -2.83 -3.96
C ASP A 37 -1.92 -3.94 -3.90
N GLU A 38 -1.50 -5.19 -4.09
CA GLU A 38 -2.43 -6.33 -4.18
C GLU A 38 -3.16 -6.62 -2.86
N SER A 39 -2.61 -6.15 -1.74
CA SER A 39 -3.23 -6.28 -0.42
C SER A 39 -4.37 -5.32 -0.15
N VAL A 40 -4.55 -4.26 -0.94
CA VAL A 40 -5.55 -3.22 -0.68
C VAL A 40 -6.42 -2.99 -1.90
N PHE A 41 -7.59 -3.66 -1.92
CA PHE A 41 -8.63 -3.47 -2.94
C PHE A 41 -9.81 -2.69 -2.36
N THR A 42 -10.14 -2.93 -1.09
CA THR A 42 -11.32 -2.37 -0.44
C THR A 42 -10.95 -1.45 0.72
N ARG A 43 -11.92 -0.68 1.21
CA ARG A 43 -11.78 0.10 2.45
C ARG A 43 -11.49 -0.79 3.66
N GLN A 44 -12.07 -1.98 3.68
CA GLN A 44 -11.82 -2.98 4.72
C GLN A 44 -10.36 -3.41 4.71
N ASP A 45 -9.81 -3.72 3.53
CA ASP A 45 -8.39 -4.04 3.39
C ASP A 45 -7.50 -2.88 3.85
N ALA A 46 -7.82 -1.65 3.46
CA ALA A 46 -7.08 -0.45 3.89
C ALA A 46 -7.13 -0.27 5.41
N MET A 47 -8.29 -0.47 6.03
CA MET A 47 -8.46 -0.42 7.47
C MET A 47 -7.63 -1.49 8.18
N GLU A 48 -7.58 -2.71 7.65
CA GLU A 48 -6.77 -3.80 8.19
C GLU A 48 -5.27 -3.49 8.07
N ALA A 49 -4.81 -3.00 6.92
CA ALA A 49 -3.43 -2.59 6.72
C ALA A 49 -3.01 -1.47 7.69
N ILE A 50 -3.87 -0.47 7.88
CA ILE A 50 -3.66 0.65 8.82
C ILE A 50 -3.59 0.13 10.26
N ARG A 51 -4.57 -0.68 10.70
CA ARG A 51 -4.61 -1.24 12.06
C ARG A 51 -3.40 -2.12 12.35
N ALA A 52 -2.95 -2.88 11.37
CA ALA A 52 -1.76 -3.71 11.48
C ALA A 52 -0.45 -2.92 11.39
N ASN A 53 -0.50 -1.63 11.05
CA ASN A 53 0.66 -0.78 10.80
C ASN A 53 1.61 -1.38 9.74
N ALA A 54 1.01 -2.00 8.72
CA ALA A 54 1.68 -2.93 7.80
C ALA A 54 2.46 -2.26 6.67
N CYS A 55 2.28 -0.96 6.44
CA CYS A 55 2.86 -0.25 5.30
C CYS A 55 3.13 1.22 5.61
N ASP A 56 3.85 1.86 4.70
CA ASP A 56 4.11 3.31 4.67
C ASP A 56 3.30 3.98 3.55
N LEU A 57 2.97 3.24 2.48
CA LEU A 57 2.18 3.71 1.36
C LEU A 57 1.10 2.71 0.92
N ILE A 58 0.00 3.22 0.38
CA ILE A 58 -1.04 2.43 -0.29
C ILE A 58 -1.08 2.82 -1.78
N SER A 59 -1.01 1.84 -2.67
CA SER A 59 -1.29 2.05 -4.09
C SER A 59 -2.80 2.07 -4.30
N ILE A 60 -3.32 3.18 -4.82
CA ILE A 60 -4.74 3.40 -5.10
C ILE A 60 -4.96 3.35 -6.60
N TYR A 61 -6.00 2.66 -7.03
CA TYR A 61 -6.33 2.53 -8.44
C TYR A 61 -7.84 2.31 -8.60
N PRO A 62 -8.57 3.22 -9.29
CA PRO A 62 -10.02 3.12 -9.44
C PRO A 62 -10.53 1.77 -9.95
N GLY A 63 -9.85 1.12 -10.90
CA GLY A 63 -10.31 -0.18 -11.40
C GLY A 63 -10.30 -1.27 -10.33
N LYS A 64 -9.29 -1.32 -9.45
CA LYS A 64 -9.27 -2.30 -8.34
C LYS A 64 -10.09 -1.88 -7.13
N ASN A 65 -10.21 -0.58 -6.89
CA ASN A 65 -10.94 -0.03 -5.75
C ASN A 65 -12.45 0.11 -6.03
N GLY A 66 -12.87 -0.11 -7.27
CA GLY A 66 -14.26 -0.07 -7.68
C GLY A 66 -14.80 1.34 -7.90
N GLY A 67 -13.99 2.20 -8.50
CA GLY A 67 -14.35 3.54 -8.92
C GLY A 67 -13.67 4.65 -8.12
N ILE A 68 -13.82 5.87 -8.63
CA ILE A 68 -13.15 7.07 -8.10
C ILE A 68 -13.57 7.35 -6.66
N LEU A 69 -14.87 7.25 -6.35
CA LEU A 69 -15.37 7.55 -4.99
C LEU A 69 -14.75 6.64 -3.93
N ARG A 70 -14.71 5.33 -4.19
CA ARG A 70 -14.08 4.37 -3.26
C ARG A 70 -12.57 4.57 -3.15
N SER A 71 -11.94 5.00 -4.24
CA SER A 71 -10.51 5.34 -4.25
C SER A 71 -10.21 6.55 -3.36
N LEU A 72 -11.04 7.58 -3.42
CA LEU A 72 -10.94 8.76 -2.56
C LEU A 72 -11.12 8.41 -1.09
N GLU A 73 -12.11 7.58 -0.74
CA GLU A 73 -12.33 7.12 0.64
C GLU A 73 -11.08 6.40 1.19
N ILE A 74 -10.44 5.54 0.39
CA ILE A 74 -9.20 4.87 0.79
C ILE A 74 -8.05 5.87 0.97
N ALA A 75 -7.94 6.87 0.08
CA ALA A 75 -6.93 7.93 0.18
C ALA A 75 -7.10 8.76 1.46
N GLU A 76 -8.32 9.12 1.83
CA GLU A 76 -8.64 9.85 3.05
C GLU A 76 -8.32 9.04 4.30
N MET A 77 -8.61 7.73 4.29
CA MET A 77 -8.24 6.82 5.37
C MET A 77 -6.71 6.76 5.56
N ALA A 78 -5.97 6.64 4.45
CA ALA A 78 -4.51 6.62 4.47
C ALA A 78 -3.94 7.94 4.99
N ALA A 79 -4.42 9.08 4.49
CA ALA A 79 -4.01 10.41 4.94
C ALA A 79 -4.27 10.62 6.44
N THR A 80 -5.44 10.20 6.94
CA THR A 80 -5.79 10.25 8.37
C THR A 80 -4.85 9.39 9.22
N ALA A 81 -4.38 8.26 8.68
CA ALA A 81 -3.41 7.38 9.34
C ALA A 81 -1.95 7.85 9.18
N GLY A 82 -1.69 8.98 8.50
CA GLY A 82 -0.35 9.47 8.23
C GLY A 82 0.41 8.66 7.17
N LEU A 83 -0.30 7.90 6.34
CA LEU A 83 0.27 7.13 5.23
C LEU A 83 0.18 7.93 3.93
N GLN A 84 1.12 7.68 3.01
CA GLN A 84 1.09 8.25 1.67
C GLN A 84 0.33 7.34 0.70
N CYS A 85 -0.10 7.90 -0.43
CA CYS A 85 -0.72 7.13 -1.50
C CYS A 85 -0.02 7.38 -2.84
N THR A 86 0.00 6.37 -3.69
CA THR A 86 0.27 6.51 -5.12
C THR A 86 -1.01 6.22 -5.91
N ILE A 87 -1.07 6.70 -7.17
CA ILE A 87 -2.15 6.35 -8.09
C ILE A 87 -1.59 5.44 -9.17
N GLY A 88 -2.03 4.18 -9.18
CA GLY A 88 -1.65 3.15 -10.14
C GLY A 88 -2.65 2.97 -11.29
N SER A 89 -2.38 2.00 -12.16
CA SER A 89 -3.27 1.58 -13.25
C SER A 89 -3.05 0.12 -13.62
N ASN A 90 -4.02 -0.51 -14.29
CA ASN A 90 -3.85 -1.84 -14.91
C ASN A 90 -3.64 -1.76 -16.42
N LEU A 91 -2.90 -0.75 -16.90
CA LEU A 91 -2.68 -0.52 -18.35
C LEU A 91 -4.00 -0.47 -19.12
N GLU A 92 -4.96 0.30 -18.59
CA GLU A 92 -6.26 0.45 -19.23
C GLU A 92 -6.08 1.05 -20.63
N MET A 93 -6.79 0.49 -21.60
CA MET A 93 -6.82 1.00 -22.98
C MET A 93 -8.06 1.88 -23.11
N ASP A 94 -7.92 2.96 -23.88
CA ASP A 94 -9.01 3.87 -24.25
C ASP A 94 -10.17 3.13 -24.97
#